data_AF-A0A9E1L6H7-F1
#
_entry.id   AF-A0A9E1L6H7-F1
#
_cell.length_a   1.000
_cell.length_b   1.000
_cell.length_c   1.000
_cell.angle_alpha   90.00
_cell.angle_beta   90.00
_cell.angle_gamma   90.00
#
_symmetry.space_group_name_H-M   'P 1'
#
loop_
_entity.id
_entity.type
_entity.pdbx_description
1 polymer ?
#
loop_
_entity_poly.entity_id
_entity_poly.type
_entity_poly.pdbx_seq_one_letter_code
_entity_poly.pdbx_strand_id
1 'polypeptide(L)'
;MILSGIILLMYGLYDLPDAIPMHFNNYGKSNGWNSKWLVLILPAIGFIVMYALEYIKQHPWFVTGWRVITKKNSQHQFSLVVRLMSYFEFIFSILFLVTAYDTLAVAIGGMSLFNGMGYAMLGAWVVIPCAVGFLLSILLYFVASLLARD
;
A
#
# COMPACT_ATOMS: atom_id res chain seq x y z
N MET A 1 -0.72 -5.85 9.97
CA MET A 1 -1.33 -5.76 8.62
C MET A 1 -1.16 -7.05 7.81
N ILE A 2 0.06 -7.61 7.70
CA ILE A 2 0.27 -8.92 7.03
C ILE A 2 -0.63 -10.01 7.63
N LEU A 3 -0.68 -10.14 8.96
CA LEU A 3 -1.52 -11.13 9.62
C LEU A 3 -3.03 -10.90 9.38
N SER A 4 -3.51 -9.66 9.49
CA SER A 4 -4.92 -9.33 9.27
C SER A 4 -5.35 -9.49 7.81
N GLY A 5 -4.47 -9.16 6.86
CA GLY A 5 -4.70 -9.38 5.43
C GLY A 5 -4.72 -10.87 5.09
N ILE A 6 -3.78 -11.66 5.63
CA ILE A 6 -3.78 -13.12 5.49
C ILE A 6 -5.04 -13.73 6.09
N ILE A 7 -5.46 -13.32 7.30
CA ILE A 7 -6.68 -13.81 7.94
C ILE A 7 -7.91 -13.50 7.06
N LEU A 8 -8.02 -12.26 6.57
CA LEU A 8 -9.11 -11.83 5.69
C LEU A 8 -9.17 -12.68 4.40
N LEU A 9 -8.01 -12.95 3.81
CA LEU A 9 -7.88 -13.76 2.59
C LEU A 9 -8.19 -15.23 2.83
N MET A 10 -7.73 -15.81 3.95
CA MET A 10 -8.01 -17.19 4.31
C MET A 10 -9.50 -17.40 4.57
N TYR A 11 -10.16 -16.44 5.22
CA TYR A 11 -11.62 -16.46 5.42
C TYR A 11 -12.35 -16.35 4.08
N GLY A 12 -11.94 -15.39 3.24
CA GLY A 12 -12.56 -15.17 1.94
C GLY A 12 -12.39 -16.36 0.99
N LEU A 13 -11.20 -16.96 0.90
CA LEU A 13 -10.90 -18.04 -0.03
C LEU A 13 -11.80 -19.27 0.14
N TYR A 14 -12.32 -19.53 1.34
CA TYR A 14 -13.24 -20.62 1.59
C TYR A 14 -14.61 -20.40 0.91
N ASP A 15 -15.10 -19.16 0.90
CA ASP A 15 -16.40 -18.79 0.35
C ASP A 15 -16.33 -18.35 -1.13
N LEU A 16 -15.13 -18.29 -1.71
CA LEU A 16 -14.93 -17.82 -3.09
C LEU A 16 -15.32 -18.90 -4.13
N PRO A 17 -16.11 -18.54 -5.16
CA PRO A 17 -16.35 -19.41 -6.31
C PRO A 17 -15.05 -19.66 -7.09
N ASP A 18 -14.96 -20.77 -7.84
CA ASP A 18 -13.72 -21.15 -8.55
C ASP A 18 -13.26 -20.11 -9.58
N ALA A 19 -14.18 -19.32 -10.12
CA ALA A 19 -13.90 -18.16 -10.95
C ALA A 19 -14.43 -16.88 -10.30
N ILE A 20 -13.62 -15.82 -10.28
CA ILE A 20 -13.94 -14.50 -9.74
C ILE A 20 -13.72 -13.39 -10.76
N PRO A 21 -14.45 -12.26 -10.64
CA PRO A 21 -14.22 -11.10 -11.48
C PRO A 21 -12.86 -10.44 -11.19
N MET A 22 -12.07 -10.15 -12.22
CA MET A 22 -10.76 -9.48 -12.07
C MET A 22 -10.61 -8.18 -12.87
N HIS A 23 -11.38 -8.02 -13.95
CA HIS A 23 -11.43 -6.77 -14.69
C HIS A 23 -12.81 -6.16 -14.58
N PHE A 24 -12.85 -4.87 -14.25
CA PHE A 24 -14.05 -4.07 -14.16
C PHE A 24 -14.00 -2.97 -15.21
N ASN A 25 -15.12 -2.74 -15.87
CA ASN A 25 -15.26 -1.57 -16.75
C ASN A 25 -15.50 -0.29 -15.92
N ASN A 26 -15.61 0.85 -16.58
CA ASN A 26 -15.85 2.14 -15.94
C ASN A 26 -17.20 2.24 -15.20
N TYR A 27 -18.07 1.24 -15.33
CA TYR A 27 -19.34 1.10 -14.61
C TYR A 27 -19.24 0.10 -13.44
N GLY A 28 -18.02 -0.32 -13.08
CA GLY A 28 -17.74 -1.29 -12.03
C GLY A 28 -18.36 -2.67 -12.28
N LYS A 29 -18.71 -2.99 -13.54
CA LYS A 29 -19.19 -4.32 -13.93
C LYS A 29 -18.02 -5.17 -14.40
N SER A 30 -18.01 -6.43 -13.97
CA SER A 30 -17.02 -7.38 -14.44
C SER A 30 -17.14 -7.60 -15.95
N ASN A 31 -16.02 -7.50 -16.66
CA ASN A 31 -15.90 -7.90 -18.06
C ASN A 31 -14.83 -9.00 -18.27
N GLY A 32 -14.32 -9.59 -17.18
CA GLY A 32 -13.34 -10.67 -17.21
C GLY A 32 -13.31 -11.45 -15.90
N TRP A 33 -13.29 -12.79 -16.02
CA TRP A 33 -13.29 -13.75 -14.91
C TRP A 33 -12.00 -14.56 -14.92
N ASN A 34 -11.49 -14.91 -13.75
CA ASN A 34 -10.27 -15.70 -13.61
C ASN A 34 -10.30 -16.59 -12.36
N SER A 35 -9.33 -17.48 -12.22
CA SER A 35 -9.21 -18.40 -11.07
C SER A 35 -9.18 -17.65 -9.74
N LYS A 36 -9.90 -18.16 -8.72
CA LYS A 36 -9.90 -17.60 -7.35
C LYS A 36 -8.53 -17.50 -6.71
N TRP A 37 -7.56 -18.31 -7.17
CA TRP A 37 -6.19 -18.27 -6.66
C TRP A 37 -5.48 -16.95 -6.98
N LEU A 38 -5.92 -16.19 -7.99
CA LEU A 38 -5.32 -14.90 -8.33
C LEU A 38 -5.54 -13.82 -7.26
N VAL A 39 -6.49 -13.97 -6.35
CA VAL A 39 -6.62 -13.06 -5.19
C VAL A 39 -5.34 -13.05 -4.35
N LEU A 40 -4.54 -14.12 -4.39
CA LEU A 40 -3.25 -14.22 -3.69
C LEU A 40 -2.12 -13.40 -4.33
N ILE A 41 -2.29 -12.85 -5.53
CA ILE A 41 -1.23 -12.07 -6.17
C ILE A 41 -1.00 -10.74 -5.47
N LEU A 42 -2.09 -10.08 -5.07
CA LEU A 42 -2.06 -8.80 -4.37
C LEU A 42 -1.36 -8.86 -2.99
N PRO A 43 -1.67 -9.83 -2.10
CA PRO A 43 -0.94 -10.00 -0.85
C PRO A 43 0.51 -10.45 -1.07
N ALA A 44 0.83 -11.20 -2.13
CA ALA A 44 2.21 -11.54 -2.45
C ALA A 44 3.03 -10.28 -2.80
N ILE A 45 2.47 -9.40 -3.65
CA ILE A 45 3.07 -8.09 -3.93
C ILE A 45 3.18 -7.26 -2.65
N GLY A 46 2.13 -7.23 -1.83
CA GLY A 46 2.13 -6.54 -0.54
C GLY A 46 3.25 -7.03 0.38
N PHE A 47 3.46 -8.34 0.50
CA PHE A 47 4.55 -8.91 1.28
C PHE A 47 5.91 -8.45 0.77
N ILE A 48 6.15 -8.47 -0.54
CA ILE A 48 7.40 -8.03 -1.16
C ILE A 48 7.65 -6.54 -0.86
N VAL A 49 6.63 -5.69 -1.02
CA VAL A 49 6.73 -4.24 -0.75
C VAL A 49 7.06 -3.99 0.72
N MET A 50 6.34 -4.64 1.63
CA MET A 50 6.55 -4.47 3.08
C MET A 50 7.95 -4.95 3.50
N TYR A 51 8.39 -6.09 2.97
CA TYR A 51 9.73 -6.61 3.20
C TYR A 51 10.81 -5.64 2.67
N ALA A 52 10.62 -5.08 1.47
CA ALA A 52 11.56 -4.12 0.91
C ALA A 52 11.67 -2.85 1.78
N LEU A 53 10.55 -2.33 2.29
CA LEU A 53 10.54 -1.17 3.19
C LEU A 53 11.23 -1.48 4.52
N GLU A 54 10.98 -2.65 5.09
CA GLU A 54 11.66 -3.12 6.31
C GLU A 54 13.17 -3.24 6.10
N TYR A 55 13.58 -3.80 4.98
CA TYR A 55 14.99 -3.91 4.61
C TYR A 55 15.66 -2.53 4.49
N ILE A 56 14.99 -1.52 3.90
CA ILE A 56 15.51 -0.15 3.84
C ILE A 56 15.62 0.47 5.25
N LYS A 57 14.68 0.19 6.17
CA LYS A 57 14.78 0.68 7.56
C LYS A 57 15.99 0.11 8.28
N GLN A 58 16.33 -1.15 8.06
CA GLN A 58 17.50 -1.81 8.64
C GLN A 58 18.81 -1.33 7.99
N HIS A 59 18.72 -0.90 6.72
CA HIS A 59 19.86 -0.48 5.92
C HIS A 59 19.63 0.89 5.26
N PRO A 60 19.47 1.98 6.05
CA PRO A 60 19.05 3.28 5.54
C PRO A 60 20.04 3.89 4.55
N TRP A 61 21.30 3.42 4.55
CA TRP A 61 22.34 3.88 3.62
C TRP A 61 22.00 3.64 2.14
N PHE A 62 21.17 2.65 1.81
CA PHE A 62 20.77 2.37 0.42
C PHE A 62 20.08 3.55 -0.27
N VAL A 63 19.35 4.35 0.50
CA VAL A 63 18.55 5.47 -0.03
C VAL A 63 19.13 6.85 0.32
N THR A 64 20.16 6.92 1.17
CA THR A 64 20.84 8.18 1.50
C THR A 64 22.02 8.52 0.58
N GLY A 65 22.39 7.65 -0.37
CA GLY A 65 23.60 7.76 -1.19
C GLY A 65 23.74 9.04 -2.03
N TRP A 66 22.65 9.79 -2.21
CA TRP A 66 22.63 11.07 -2.95
C TRP A 66 23.09 12.27 -2.11
N ARG A 67 23.36 12.10 -0.80
CA ARG A 67 23.81 13.17 0.10
C ARG A 67 25.14 12.84 0.76
N VAL A 68 25.92 13.89 1.05
CA VAL A 68 27.14 13.76 1.85
C VAL A 68 26.75 13.42 3.29
N ILE A 69 27.04 12.19 3.70
CA ILE A 69 26.83 11.72 5.08
C ILE A 69 28.10 12.00 5.88
N THR A 70 27.97 12.83 6.92
CA THR A 70 29.01 13.13 7.90
C THR A 70 28.71 12.39 9.20
N LYS A 71 29.70 12.24 10.09
CA LYS A 71 29.45 11.68 11.43
C LYS A 71 28.37 12.46 12.19
N LYS A 72 28.34 13.79 12.02
CA LYS A 72 27.42 14.70 12.70
C LYS A 72 25.98 14.60 12.19
N ASN A 73 25.77 14.41 10.88
CA ASN A 73 24.43 14.36 10.29
C ASN A 73 23.86 12.93 10.11
N SER A 74 24.72 11.90 10.17
CA SER A 74 24.35 10.50 9.86
C SER A 74 23.15 9.99 10.66
N GLN A 75 23.15 10.19 11.97
CA GLN A 75 22.06 9.76 12.85
C GLN A 75 20.72 10.42 12.46
N HIS A 76 20.76 11.70 12.12
CA HIS A 76 19.55 12.43 11.73
C HIS A 76 19.02 11.94 10.38
N GLN A 77 19.90 11.79 9.37
CA GLN A 77 19.52 11.33 8.04
C GLN A 77 18.95 9.91 8.06
N PHE A 78 19.56 9.00 8.83
CA PHE A 78 19.03 7.64 9.00
C PHE A 78 17.69 7.64 9.74
N SER A 79 17.53 8.47 10.77
CA SER A 79 16.23 8.61 11.43
C SER A 79 15.15 9.14 10.49
N LEU A 80 15.47 10.06 9.57
CA LEU A 80 14.51 10.57 8.59
C LEU A 80 14.07 9.48 7.61
N VAL A 81 15.01 8.67 7.12
CA VAL A 81 14.71 7.52 6.26
C VAL A 81 13.83 6.50 6.98
N VAL A 82 14.18 6.11 8.21
CA VAL A 82 13.40 5.14 8.97
C VAL A 82 11.97 5.63 9.22
N ARG A 83 11.78 6.92 9.51
CA ARG A 83 10.46 7.53 9.67
C ARG A 83 9.67 7.54 8.37
N LEU A 84 10.31 7.91 7.25
CA LEU A 84 9.67 7.91 5.93
C LEU A 84 9.22 6.51 5.53
N MET A 85 10.10 5.50 5.67
CA MET A 85 9.78 4.11 5.34
C MET A 85 8.66 3.56 6.24
N SER A 86 8.68 3.87 7.54
CA SER A 86 7.60 3.49 8.47
C SER A 86 6.24 4.10 8.06
N TYR A 87 6.26 5.34 7.58
CA TYR A 87 5.05 6.02 7.10
C TYR A 87 4.53 5.41 5.78
N PHE A 88 5.43 5.09 4.85
CA PHE A 88 5.06 4.36 3.63
C PHE A 88 4.47 2.99 3.93
N GLU A 89 5.10 2.25 4.85
CA GLU A 89 4.63 0.95 5.30
C GLU A 89 3.20 1.03 5.85
N PHE A 90 2.89 2.10 6.61
CA PHE A 90 1.54 2.37 7.10
C PHE A 90 0.54 2.71 5.97
N ILE A 91 0.92 3.54 4.98
CA ILE A 91 0.05 3.87 3.84
C ILE A 91 -0.24 2.62 3.00
N PHE A 92 0.80 1.89 2.60
CA PHE A 92 0.64 0.66 1.83
C PHE A 92 -0.18 -0.36 2.60
N SER A 93 -0.03 -0.41 3.93
CA SER A 93 -0.85 -1.25 4.79
C SER A 93 -2.34 -0.98 4.65
N ILE A 94 -2.75 0.28 4.68
CA ILE A 94 -4.16 0.66 4.51
C ILE A 94 -4.64 0.33 3.09
N LEU A 95 -3.84 0.69 2.08
CA LEU A 95 -4.21 0.47 0.68
C LEU A 95 -4.40 -1.02 0.35
N PHE A 96 -3.49 -1.88 0.79
CA PHE A 96 -3.60 -3.33 0.58
C PHE A 96 -4.79 -3.93 1.34
N LEU A 97 -5.08 -3.46 2.55
CA LEU A 97 -6.23 -3.94 3.31
C LEU A 97 -7.56 -3.57 2.61
N VAL A 98 -7.70 -2.31 2.19
CA VAL A 98 -8.92 -1.82 1.52
C VAL A 98 -9.12 -2.52 0.17
N THR A 99 -8.06 -2.68 -0.61
CA THR A 99 -8.15 -3.36 -1.92
C THR A 99 -8.41 -4.87 -1.78
N ALA A 100 -7.83 -5.54 -0.78
CA ALA A 100 -8.14 -6.94 -0.48
C ALA A 100 -9.60 -7.11 -0.05
N TYR A 101 -10.11 -6.25 0.83
CA TYR A 101 -11.51 -6.24 1.23
C TYR A 101 -12.43 -6.01 0.03
N ASP A 102 -12.13 -5.01 -0.80
CA ASP A 102 -12.94 -4.70 -1.99
C ASP A 102 -13.00 -5.89 -2.96
N THR A 103 -11.85 -6.51 -3.22
CA THR A 103 -11.76 -7.68 -4.10
C THR A 103 -12.63 -8.82 -3.60
N LEU A 104 -12.57 -9.12 -2.29
CA LEU A 104 -13.40 -10.16 -1.68
C LEU A 104 -14.89 -9.80 -1.71
N ALA A 105 -15.24 -8.56 -1.37
CA ALA A 105 -16.62 -8.08 -1.37
C ALA A 105 -17.26 -8.22 -2.76
N VAL A 106 -16.53 -7.85 -3.82
CA VAL A 106 -17.03 -7.98 -5.19
C VAL A 106 -17.07 -9.44 -5.64
N ALA A 107 -16.11 -10.26 -5.23
CA ALA A 107 -16.08 -11.68 -5.59
C ALA A 107 -17.30 -12.45 -5.07
N ILE A 108 -17.83 -12.08 -3.90
CA ILE A 108 -19.05 -12.67 -3.32
C ILE A 108 -20.36 -11.98 -3.78
N GLY A 109 -20.29 -11.13 -4.81
CA GLY A 109 -21.46 -10.45 -5.39
C GLY A 109 -21.84 -9.13 -4.71
N GLY A 110 -21.01 -8.62 -3.81
CA GLY A 110 -21.13 -7.29 -3.24
C GLY A 110 -20.75 -6.17 -4.23
N MET A 111 -20.96 -4.93 -3.81
CA MET A 111 -20.61 -3.75 -4.60
C MET A 111 -19.18 -3.30 -4.30
N SER A 112 -18.43 -2.93 -5.35
CA SER A 112 -17.10 -2.35 -5.17
C SER A 112 -17.17 -0.96 -4.53
N LEU A 113 -16.29 -0.70 -3.58
CA LEU A 113 -15.94 0.60 -3.02
C LEU A 113 -15.51 1.62 -4.09
N PHE A 114 -15.13 1.15 -5.29
CA PHE A 114 -14.69 1.97 -6.41
C PHE A 114 -15.75 2.11 -7.53
N ASN A 115 -16.97 1.57 -7.37
CA ASN A 115 -18.03 1.65 -8.39
C ASN A 115 -18.93 2.89 -8.23
N GLY A 116 -19.18 3.61 -9.33
CA GLY A 116 -20.23 4.62 -9.44
C GLY A 116 -19.94 5.95 -8.74
N MET A 117 -20.81 6.94 -8.97
CA MET A 117 -20.56 8.35 -8.60
C MET A 117 -20.73 8.63 -7.09
N GLY A 118 -21.53 7.84 -6.37
CA GLY A 118 -21.78 8.00 -4.92
C GLY A 118 -20.82 7.23 -4.01
N TYR A 119 -20.32 6.07 -4.45
CA TYR A 119 -19.42 5.21 -3.67
C TYR A 119 -17.94 5.38 -4.05
N ALA A 120 -17.62 5.85 -5.28
CA ALA A 120 -16.27 6.31 -5.61
C ALA A 120 -15.78 7.44 -4.68
N MET A 121 -16.69 8.15 -4.01
CA MET A 121 -16.31 9.10 -2.96
C MET A 121 -15.61 8.40 -1.79
N LEU A 122 -16.09 7.24 -1.32
CA LEU A 122 -15.45 6.50 -0.22
C LEU A 122 -14.07 5.96 -0.59
N GLY A 123 -13.93 5.39 -1.80
CA GLY A 123 -12.62 5.03 -2.34
C GLY A 123 -11.68 6.23 -2.45
N ALA A 124 -12.20 7.37 -2.93
CA ALA A 124 -11.44 8.62 -3.01
C ALA A 124 -11.05 9.18 -1.63
N TRP A 125 -11.90 9.07 -0.61
CA TRP A 125 -11.62 9.47 0.78
C TRP A 125 -10.50 8.65 1.44
N VAL A 126 -10.16 7.48 0.91
CA VAL A 126 -8.99 6.71 1.35
C VAL A 126 -7.80 6.99 0.45
N VAL A 127 -7.97 6.88 -0.87
CA VAL A 127 -6.87 6.97 -1.84
C VAL A 127 -6.28 8.38 -1.91
N ILE A 128 -7.10 9.43 -1.90
CA ILE A 128 -6.62 10.81 -1.99
C ILE A 128 -5.82 11.20 -0.75
N PRO A 129 -6.30 11.01 0.50
CA PRO A 129 -5.48 11.32 1.67
C PRO A 129 -4.21 10.47 1.76
N CYS A 130 -4.26 9.20 1.34
CA CYS A 130 -3.06 8.37 1.24
C CYS A 130 -2.06 8.94 0.22
N ALA A 131 -2.52 9.36 -0.96
CA ALA A 131 -1.68 9.95 -2.00
C ALA A 131 -1.09 11.30 -1.57
N VAL A 132 -1.91 12.18 -0.98
CA VAL A 132 -1.46 13.47 -0.44
C VAL A 132 -0.47 13.26 0.70
N GLY A 133 -0.77 12.37 1.64
CA GLY A 133 0.14 12.01 2.72
C GLY A 133 1.46 11.47 2.20
N PHE A 134 1.43 10.57 1.22
CA PHE A 134 2.61 10.02 0.57
C PHE A 134 3.49 11.13 -0.03
N LEU A 135 2.92 12.00 -0.87
CA LEU A 135 3.64 13.11 -1.48
C LEU A 135 4.16 14.12 -0.45
N LEU A 136 3.34 14.44 0.55
CA LEU A 136 3.71 15.35 1.63
C LEU A 136 4.88 14.80 2.45
N SER A 137 4.87 13.50 2.79
CA SER A 137 5.95 12.87 3.56
C SER A 137 7.28 12.88 2.80
N ILE A 138 7.25 12.72 1.47
CA ILE A 138 8.43 12.87 0.60
C ILE A 138 8.94 14.31 0.65
N LEU A 139 8.06 15.29 0.48
CA LEU A 139 8.42 16.70 0.55
C LEU A 139 9.04 17.05 1.91
N LEU A 140 8.41 16.64 3.01
CA LEU A 140 8.89 16.86 4.37
C LEU A 140 10.24 16.18 4.61
N TYR A 141 10.45 14.97 4.09
CA TYR A 141 11.75 14.31 4.13
C TYR A 141 12.82 15.17 3.43
N PHE A 142 12.54 15.66 2.21
CA PHE A 142 13.51 16.47 1.47
C PHE A 142 13.83 17.79 2.18
N VAL A 143 12.81 18.49 2.69
CA VAL A 143 12.98 19.73 3.46
C VAL A 143 13.80 19.47 4.72
N ALA A 144 13.42 18.50 5.56
CA ALA A 144 14.15 18.17 6.79
C ALA A 144 15.59 17.74 6.49
N SER A 145 15.79 16.95 5.45
CA SER A 145 17.11 16.49 5.04
C SER A 145 17.99 17.63 4.51
N LEU A 146 17.42 18.69 3.89
CA LEU A 146 18.14 19.91 3.50
C LEU A 146 18.55 20.75 4.72
N LEU A 147 17.70 20.83 5.74
CA LEU A 147 18.00 21.58 6.96
C LEU A 147 19.08 20.90 7.82
N ALA A 148 19.25 19.58 7.70
CA ALA A 148 20.25 18.80 8.42
C ALA A 148 21.58 18.64 7.66
N ARG A 149 22.00 19.65 6.89
CA ARG A 149 23.22 19.60 6.06
C ARG A 149 24.54 19.62 6.86
N ASP A 150 24.51 20.04 8.13
CA ASP A 150 25.71 20.30 8.94
C ASP A 150 26.00 19.24 10.01
#